data_AF-A0A4Q6GHK1-F1
#
_entry.id   AF-A0A4Q6GHK1-F1
#
_cell.length_a   1.000
_cell.length_b   1.000
_cell.length_c   1.000
_cell.angle_alpha   90.00
_cell.angle_beta   90.00
_cell.angle_gamma   90.00
#
_symmetry.space_group_name_H-M   'P 1'
#
loop_
_entity.id
_entity.type
_entity.pdbx_description
1 polymer ?
#
loop_
_entity_poly.entity_id
_entity_poly.type
_entity_poly.pdbx_seq_one_letter_code
_entity_poly.pdbx_strand_id
1 'polypeptide(L)'
;MVDKNTRASSLRVCLAALVAAGVFGNAQAAAPDTTRVIVAFKPGAAAKVKSSVAAAKGSVKHEIFGMNAMAIEVPAVALKGLENNPNVEYIEEDVIRKPFALTSPSTGTPYTVGQQVPYGIKQVQADLLSDANAGNRKVCIIDSGYDRSHEDLSTNAVTGDNDAGTGNWYTDENHHGTHVAGTIAAINNGGDGAGHVGAVVVLVG
;
A
#
# COMPACT_ATOMS: atom_id res chain seq x y z
N MET A 1 31.95 66.02 -75.89
CA MET A 1 31.76 65.63 -77.30
C MET A 1 31.95 64.12 -77.37
N VAL A 2 30.86 63.38 -77.57
CA VAL A 2 30.73 62.02 -78.15
C VAL A 2 31.49 60.83 -77.50
N ASP A 3 30.69 59.98 -76.83
CA ASP A 3 30.62 58.50 -76.74
C ASP A 3 31.85 57.60 -76.89
N LYS A 4 31.91 56.57 -76.01
CA LYS A 4 31.68 55.16 -76.40
C LYS A 4 31.56 54.19 -75.19
N ASN A 5 30.43 53.47 -75.20
CA ASN A 5 30.14 52.14 -74.61
C ASN A 5 31.34 51.30 -74.14
N THR A 6 31.17 50.56 -73.04
CA THR A 6 31.20 49.06 -73.01
C THR A 6 30.62 48.50 -71.70
N ARG A 7 29.93 47.37 -71.85
CA ARG A 7 29.05 46.63 -70.93
C ARG A 7 29.77 45.97 -69.73
N ALA A 8 29.07 45.83 -68.59
CA ALA A 8 29.25 44.71 -67.65
C ALA A 8 27.97 44.56 -66.79
N SER A 9 27.15 43.56 -67.10
CA SER A 9 26.96 42.32 -66.31
C SER A 9 26.10 42.51 -65.05
N SER A 10 24.84 42.06 -65.16
CA SER A 10 23.82 42.03 -64.11
C SER A 10 24.19 41.09 -62.97
N LEU A 11 24.48 41.66 -61.80
CA LEU A 11 24.70 40.97 -60.54
C LEU A 11 23.35 40.53 -59.94
N ARG A 12 23.16 39.22 -59.77
CA ARG A 12 21.97 38.64 -59.12
C ARG A 12 21.99 38.98 -57.62
N VAL A 13 20.96 39.70 -57.16
CA VAL A 13 20.70 39.96 -55.75
C VAL A 13 20.13 38.68 -55.11
N CYS A 14 20.93 37.97 -54.31
CA CYS A 14 20.42 36.98 -53.36
C CYS A 14 20.18 37.70 -52.03
N LEU A 15 18.92 38.05 -51.76
CA LEU A 15 18.49 38.63 -50.49
C LEU A 15 18.41 37.52 -49.44
N ALA A 16 19.27 37.58 -48.42
CA ALA A 16 19.24 36.68 -47.28
C ALA A 16 18.06 37.02 -46.35
N ALA A 17 17.18 36.06 -46.11
CA ALA A 17 16.22 36.11 -45.02
C ALA A 17 16.60 35.01 -44.01
N LEU A 18 17.33 35.38 -42.94
CA LEU A 18 17.50 34.53 -41.78
C LEU A 18 16.18 34.54 -40.98
N VAL A 19 15.42 33.46 -41.07
CA VAL A 19 14.31 33.18 -40.15
C VAL A 19 14.89 32.41 -38.97
N ALA A 20 15.22 33.10 -37.89
CA ALA A 20 15.55 32.46 -36.61
C ALA A 20 14.23 32.03 -35.94
N ALA A 21 13.77 30.81 -36.24
CA ALA A 21 12.69 30.18 -35.50
C ALA A 21 13.22 29.80 -34.10
N GLY A 22 12.90 30.64 -33.11
CA GLY A 22 13.13 30.34 -31.70
C GLY A 22 12.30 29.13 -31.29
N VAL A 23 12.97 27.98 -31.13
CA VAL A 23 12.37 26.80 -30.51
C VAL A 23 12.32 27.08 -29.00
N PHE A 24 11.21 27.66 -28.54
CA PHE A 24 10.88 27.64 -27.11
C PHE A 24 10.49 26.20 -26.76
N GLY A 25 11.48 25.40 -26.35
CA GLY A 25 11.22 24.12 -25.74
C GLY A 25 10.46 24.36 -24.44
N ASN A 26 9.22 23.90 -24.36
CA ASN A 26 8.50 23.81 -23.10
C ASN A 26 9.30 22.87 -22.19
N ALA A 27 10.04 23.43 -21.23
CA ALA A 27 10.62 22.65 -20.16
C ALA A 27 9.46 22.11 -19.32
N GLN A 28 9.08 20.86 -19.60
CA GLN A 28 8.18 20.11 -18.73
C GLN A 28 8.90 20.00 -17.38
N ALA A 29 8.43 20.74 -16.37
CA ALA A 29 8.97 20.64 -15.02
C ALA A 29 8.88 19.16 -14.59
N ALA A 30 10.01 18.60 -14.18
CA ALA A 30 10.04 17.26 -13.60
C ALA A 30 9.01 17.20 -12.46
N ALA A 31 8.29 16.07 -12.36
CA ALA A 31 7.39 15.87 -11.24
C ALA A 31 8.17 16.11 -9.94
N PRO A 32 7.62 16.90 -9.00
CA PRO A 32 8.32 17.17 -7.75
C PRO A 32 8.62 15.84 -7.05
N ASP A 33 9.83 15.72 -6.50
CA ASP A 33 10.21 14.59 -5.66
C ASP A 33 9.33 14.60 -4.41
N THR A 34 8.46 13.59 -4.29
CA THR A 34 7.48 13.47 -3.20
C THR A 34 7.86 12.35 -2.26
N THR A 35 7.51 12.52 -1.00
CA THR A 35 7.65 11.51 0.04
C THR A 35 6.35 11.32 0.80
N ARG A 36 6.12 10.07 1.25
CA ARG A 36 4.96 9.69 2.05
C ARG A 36 5.36 9.63 3.52
N VAL A 37 4.64 10.34 4.36
CA VAL A 37 4.92 10.49 5.80
C VAL A 37 3.62 10.41 6.59
N ILE A 38 3.72 10.05 7.86
CA ILE A 38 2.64 10.18 8.83
C ILE A 38 2.84 11.48 9.57
N VAL A 39 1.82 12.35 9.56
CA VAL A 39 1.79 13.58 10.35
C VAL A 39 0.86 13.41 11.53
N ALA A 40 1.42 13.50 12.74
CA ALA A 40 0.65 13.63 13.96
C ALA A 40 0.39 15.11 14.25
N PHE A 41 -0.81 15.42 14.71
CA PHE A 41 -1.28 16.78 14.92
C PHE A 41 -2.02 16.93 16.24
N LYS A 42 -2.11 18.17 16.71
CA LYS A 42 -2.80 18.47 17.97
C LYS A 42 -4.30 18.15 17.88
N PRO A 43 -4.94 17.73 18.99
CA PRO A 43 -6.38 17.51 19.02
C PRO A 43 -7.18 18.68 18.43
N GLY A 44 -8.13 18.38 17.54
CA GLY A 44 -8.96 19.39 16.86
C GLY A 44 -8.27 20.16 15.73
N ALA A 45 -7.01 19.87 15.41
CA ALA A 45 -6.25 20.59 14.39
C ALA A 45 -6.29 19.96 12.99
N ALA A 46 -6.98 18.82 12.82
CA ALA A 46 -7.03 18.05 11.57
C ALA A 46 -7.33 18.92 10.33
N ALA A 47 -8.37 19.75 10.37
CA ALA A 47 -8.75 20.61 9.23
C ALA A 47 -7.66 21.62 8.86
N LYS A 48 -6.96 22.18 9.86
CA LYS A 48 -5.87 23.14 9.64
C LYS A 48 -4.66 22.46 9.00
N VAL A 49 -4.31 21.27 9.49
CA VAL A 49 -3.19 20.48 8.93
C VAL A 49 -3.51 20.05 7.49
N LYS A 50 -4.73 19.56 7.21
CA LYS A 50 -5.17 19.28 5.83
C LYS A 50 -5.02 20.49 4.91
N SER A 51 -5.42 21.68 5.37
CA SER A 51 -5.24 22.92 4.61
C SER A 51 -3.77 23.24 4.37
N SER A 52 -2.89 23.03 5.35
CA SER A 52 -1.44 23.23 5.19
C SER A 52 -0.82 22.22 4.22
N VAL A 53 -1.24 20.96 4.25
CA VAL A 53 -0.82 19.92 3.30
C VAL A 53 -1.23 20.30 1.87
N ALA A 54 -2.48 20.74 1.67
CA ALA A 54 -2.95 21.21 0.37
C ALA A 54 -2.18 22.43 -0.12
N ALA A 55 -1.89 23.41 0.75
CA ALA A 55 -1.09 24.58 0.41
C ALA A 55 0.36 24.23 0.04
N ALA A 56 0.90 23.18 0.64
CA ALA A 56 2.19 22.58 0.29
C ALA A 56 2.16 21.75 -1.01
N LYS A 57 1.03 21.74 -1.73
CA LYS A 57 0.79 20.90 -2.93
C LYS A 57 0.88 19.40 -2.64
N GLY A 58 0.57 18.99 -1.42
CA GLY A 58 0.46 17.59 -1.01
C GLY A 58 -0.97 17.05 -1.10
N SER A 59 -1.09 15.76 -0.81
CA SER A 59 -2.37 15.05 -0.72
C SER A 59 -2.45 14.23 0.57
N VAL A 60 -3.65 14.13 1.13
CA VAL A 60 -3.95 13.19 2.22
C VAL A 60 -4.23 11.83 1.59
N LYS A 61 -3.51 10.80 2.01
CA LYS A 61 -3.68 9.42 1.52
C LYS A 61 -4.61 8.62 2.42
N HIS A 62 -4.48 8.79 3.75
CA HIS A 62 -5.29 8.06 4.72
C HIS A 62 -5.39 8.85 6.03
N GLU A 63 -6.58 8.88 6.64
CA GLU A 63 -6.79 9.43 7.98
C GLU A 63 -6.79 8.30 8.99
N ILE A 64 -5.90 8.37 9.98
CA ILE A 64 -5.71 7.25 10.90
C ILE A 64 -6.81 7.33 11.97
N PHE A 65 -7.74 6.38 11.91
CA PHE A 65 -8.89 6.35 12.81
C PHE A 65 -8.46 6.27 14.28
N GLY A 66 -9.16 7.01 15.14
CA GLY A 66 -8.90 7.03 16.59
C GLY A 66 -7.62 7.78 16.99
N MET A 67 -6.86 8.31 16.03
CA MET A 67 -5.62 9.05 16.27
C MET A 67 -5.73 10.46 15.69
N ASN A 68 -5.01 11.42 16.28
CA ASN A 68 -4.82 12.72 15.66
C ASN A 68 -3.65 12.63 14.66
N ALA A 69 -3.77 11.74 13.67
CA ALA A 69 -2.72 11.50 12.68
C ALA A 69 -3.28 11.17 11.29
N MET A 70 -2.50 11.42 10.25
CA MET A 70 -2.83 11.07 8.86
C MET A 70 -1.58 10.76 8.04
N ALA A 71 -1.70 9.82 7.12
CA ALA A 71 -0.70 9.59 6.08
C ALA A 71 -0.90 10.60 4.96
N ILE A 72 0.18 11.30 4.60
CA ILE A 72 0.20 12.33 3.55
C ILE A 72 1.32 12.05 2.57
N GLU A 73 1.15 12.53 1.35
CA GLU A 73 2.21 12.58 0.34
C GLU A 73 2.44 14.03 -0.03
N VAL A 74 3.68 14.50 0.13
CA VAL A 74 4.07 15.91 -0.05
C VAL A 74 5.40 16.00 -0.78
N PRO A 75 5.68 17.11 -1.48
CA PRO A 75 7.03 17.40 -1.97
C PRO A 75 8.04 17.37 -0.80
N ALA A 76 9.18 16.72 -0.95
CA ALA A 76 10.16 16.55 0.13
C ALA A 76 10.62 17.90 0.73
N VAL A 77 10.72 18.93 -0.12
CA VAL A 77 11.06 20.31 0.28
C VAL A 77 10.04 20.96 1.22
N ALA A 78 8.81 20.46 1.27
CA ALA A 78 7.74 21.02 2.10
C ALA A 78 7.73 20.47 3.54
N LEU A 79 8.44 19.36 3.81
CA LEU A 79 8.44 18.71 5.13
C LEU A 79 8.84 19.67 6.24
N LYS A 80 9.95 20.39 6.08
CA LYS A 80 10.43 21.35 7.09
C LYS A 80 9.40 22.46 7.37
N GLY A 81 8.61 22.85 6.37
CA GLY A 81 7.54 23.83 6.57
C GLY A 81 6.38 23.26 7.40
N LEU A 82 6.02 22.00 7.14
CA LEU A 82 4.99 21.29 7.91
C LEU A 82 5.44 20.99 9.34
N GLU A 83 6.70 20.62 9.56
CA GLU A 83 7.28 20.40 10.90
C GLU A 83 7.21 21.66 11.77
N ASN A 84 7.38 22.85 11.18
CA ASN A 84 7.30 24.12 11.89
C ASN A 84 5.85 24.60 12.11
N ASN A 85 4.85 23.86 11.64
CA ASN A 85 3.45 24.24 11.81
C ASN A 85 3.04 24.06 13.28
N PRO A 86 2.51 25.10 13.96
CA PRO A 86 2.13 25.00 15.38
C PRO A 86 1.00 24.01 15.67
N ASN A 87 0.32 23.51 14.63
CA ASN A 87 -0.72 22.48 14.74
C ASN A 87 -0.17 21.04 14.59
N VAL A 88 1.05 20.88 14.10
CA VAL A 88 1.73 19.59 13.96
C VAL A 88 2.47 19.27 15.26
N GLU A 89 2.44 18.00 15.66
CA GLU A 89 3.16 17.51 16.83
C GLU A 89 4.48 16.85 16.43
N TYR A 90 4.44 15.95 15.45
CA TYR A 90 5.61 15.38 14.82
C TYR A 90 5.26 14.85 13.42
N ILE A 91 6.30 14.58 12.63
CA ILE A 91 6.23 13.89 11.35
C ILE A 91 7.17 12.69 11.40
N GLU A 92 6.70 11.53 10.97
CA GLU A 92 7.49 10.30 10.89
C GLU A 92 7.37 9.67 9.50
N GLU A 93 8.33 8.80 9.17
CA GLU A 93 8.34 8.07 7.90
C GLU A 93 7.19 7.04 7.84
N ASP A 94 6.47 7.01 6.70
CA ASP A 94 5.49 5.96 6.43
C ASP A 94 6.19 4.74 5.80
N VAL A 95 6.83 3.93 6.65
CA VAL A 95 7.64 2.79 6.21
C VAL A 95 6.76 1.67 5.67
N ILE A 96 7.08 1.19 4.46
CA ILE A 96 6.42 0.02 3.86
C ILE A 96 6.66 -1.23 4.73
N ARG A 97 5.57 -1.83 5.20
CA ARG A 97 5.58 -3.14 5.86
C ARG A 97 5.39 -4.25 4.85
N LYS A 98 5.99 -5.40 5.13
CA LYS A 98 5.88 -6.62 4.31
C LYS A 98 5.63 -7.81 5.24
N PRO A 99 4.96 -8.87 4.77
CA PRO A 99 4.87 -10.13 5.52
C PRO A 99 6.25 -10.59 5.99
N PHE A 100 6.34 -11.01 7.25
CA PHE A 100 7.63 -11.35 7.88
C PHE A 100 8.21 -12.67 7.35
N ALA A 101 7.36 -13.57 6.87
CA ALA A 101 7.75 -14.83 6.25
C ALA A 101 7.19 -14.91 4.82
N LEU A 102 8.04 -15.26 3.87
CA LEU A 102 7.62 -15.71 2.55
C LEU A 102 7.63 -17.24 2.54
N THR A 103 6.76 -17.83 1.72
CA THR A 103 6.59 -19.29 1.62
C THR A 103 7.93 -20.01 1.49
N SER A 104 8.30 -20.80 2.49
CA SER A 104 9.27 -21.87 2.31
C SER A 104 8.46 -23.16 2.28
N PRO A 105 8.02 -23.62 1.09
CA PRO A 105 7.30 -24.88 1.00
C PRO A 105 8.14 -25.98 1.67
N SER A 106 7.48 -26.85 2.42
CA SER A 106 8.13 -28.02 3.02
C SER A 106 8.89 -28.76 1.92
N THR A 107 10.21 -28.92 2.09
CA THR A 107 11.05 -29.77 1.24
C THR A 107 11.01 -31.24 1.70
N GLY A 108 10.18 -31.55 2.69
CA GLY A 108 10.04 -32.87 3.30
C GLY A 108 9.07 -33.80 2.57
N THR A 109 8.68 -34.86 3.27
CA THR A 109 7.70 -35.84 2.80
C THR A 109 6.37 -35.15 2.41
N PRO A 110 5.73 -35.51 1.29
CA PRO A 110 4.41 -35.01 0.93
C PRO A 110 3.43 -35.19 2.09
N TYR A 111 2.57 -34.19 2.32
CA TYR A 111 1.52 -34.31 3.32
C TYR A 111 0.67 -35.54 3.03
N THR A 112 0.46 -36.35 4.07
CA THR A 112 -0.41 -37.52 4.01
C THR A 112 -1.86 -37.08 3.82
N VAL A 113 -2.65 -37.90 3.13
CA VAL A 113 -4.08 -37.67 2.99
C VAL A 113 -4.74 -37.67 4.37
N GLY A 114 -5.62 -36.70 4.61
CA GLY A 114 -6.34 -36.53 5.87
C GLY A 114 -5.77 -35.44 6.77
N GLN A 115 -6.55 -35.02 7.76
CA GLN A 115 -6.21 -33.92 8.66
C GLN A 115 -4.90 -34.21 9.43
N GLN A 116 -4.00 -33.24 9.43
CA GLN A 116 -2.74 -33.28 10.18
C GLN A 116 -2.76 -32.19 11.25
N VAL A 117 -2.15 -32.47 12.41
CA VAL A 117 -1.92 -31.44 13.44
C VAL A 117 -0.50 -30.90 13.27
N PRO A 118 -0.32 -29.63 12.85
CA PRO A 118 1.00 -29.03 12.70
C PRO A 118 1.78 -29.08 14.02
N TYR A 119 3.10 -29.31 13.93
CA TYR A 119 3.98 -29.45 15.09
C TYR A 119 3.82 -28.33 16.12
N GLY A 120 3.70 -27.08 15.67
CA GLY A 120 3.54 -25.91 16.52
C GLY A 120 2.29 -25.93 17.40
N ILE A 121 1.19 -26.53 16.94
CA ILE A 121 -0.08 -26.63 17.70
C ILE A 121 0.13 -27.45 18.98
N LYS A 122 0.84 -28.58 18.86
CA LYS A 122 1.16 -29.43 20.03
C LYS A 122 2.23 -28.80 20.93
N GLN A 123 3.19 -28.07 20.36
CA GLN A 123 4.21 -27.39 21.15
C GLN A 123 3.61 -26.36 22.11
N VAL A 124 2.53 -25.67 21.69
CA VAL A 124 1.81 -24.72 22.55
C VAL A 124 0.69 -25.37 23.35
N GLN A 125 0.59 -26.71 23.32
CA GLN A 125 -0.41 -27.51 24.06
C GLN A 125 -1.87 -27.14 23.73
N ALA A 126 -2.12 -26.58 22.53
CA ALA A 126 -3.48 -26.20 22.13
C ALA A 126 -4.39 -27.42 21.96
N ASP A 127 -3.82 -28.58 21.60
CA ASP A 127 -4.51 -29.86 21.49
C ASP A 127 -5.05 -30.42 22.82
N LEU A 128 -4.61 -29.86 23.96
CA LEU A 128 -5.10 -30.24 25.29
C LEU A 128 -6.32 -29.42 25.72
N LEU A 129 -6.73 -28.42 24.93
CA LEU A 129 -7.83 -27.51 25.26
C LEU A 129 -9.08 -27.85 24.44
N SER A 130 -10.25 -27.57 25.03
CA SER A 130 -11.53 -27.72 24.34
C SER A 130 -11.89 -26.46 23.57
N ASP A 131 -12.38 -26.66 22.33
CA ASP A 131 -12.88 -25.59 21.47
C ASP A 131 -14.30 -25.12 21.82
N ALA A 132 -14.90 -25.62 22.90
CA ALA A 132 -16.29 -25.29 23.29
C ALA A 132 -16.57 -23.78 23.39
N ASN A 133 -15.54 -22.98 23.65
CA ASN A 133 -15.62 -21.52 23.74
C ASN A 133 -14.90 -20.79 22.59
N ALA A 134 -14.48 -21.46 21.52
CA ALA A 134 -13.78 -20.81 20.41
C ALA A 134 -14.72 -19.90 19.60
N GLY A 135 -15.98 -20.32 19.40
CA GLY A 135 -16.97 -19.58 18.60
C GLY A 135 -17.52 -18.29 19.22
N ASN A 136 -17.23 -17.99 20.50
CA ASN A 136 -17.68 -16.75 21.16
C ASN A 136 -16.63 -15.63 21.17
N ARG A 137 -15.49 -15.84 20.51
CA ARG A 137 -14.38 -14.88 20.42
C ARG A 137 -14.16 -14.46 18.99
N LYS A 138 -13.85 -13.18 18.78
CA LYS A 138 -13.43 -12.65 17.48
C LYS A 138 -11.94 -12.33 17.51
N VAL A 139 -11.20 -12.81 16.51
CA VAL A 139 -9.77 -12.52 16.34
C VAL A 139 -9.59 -11.68 15.09
N CYS A 140 -8.96 -10.50 15.19
CA CYS A 140 -8.64 -9.68 14.03
C CYS A 140 -7.27 -10.06 13.46
N ILE A 141 -7.21 -10.49 12.20
CA ILE A 141 -5.98 -10.76 11.45
C ILE A 141 -5.74 -9.60 10.50
N ILE A 142 -4.61 -8.89 10.65
CA ILE A 142 -4.20 -7.85 9.70
C ILE A 142 -3.13 -8.42 8.77
N ASP A 143 -3.51 -8.82 7.56
CA ASP A 143 -2.64 -9.57 6.66
C ASP A 143 -3.05 -9.42 5.18
N SER A 144 -2.52 -10.24 4.27
CA SER A 144 -2.67 -10.13 2.82
C SER A 144 -4.05 -10.49 2.26
N GLY A 145 -4.93 -11.07 3.07
CA GLY A 145 -6.20 -11.61 2.61
C GLY A 145 -6.66 -12.84 3.38
N TYR A 146 -7.81 -13.35 2.97
CA TYR A 146 -8.38 -14.60 3.46
C TYR A 146 -9.08 -15.30 2.31
N ASP A 147 -8.57 -16.43 1.85
CA ASP A 147 -9.28 -17.26 0.88
C ASP A 147 -10.54 -17.85 1.52
N ARG A 148 -11.67 -17.18 1.28
CA ARG A 148 -12.96 -17.57 1.82
C ARG A 148 -13.49 -18.88 1.21
N SER A 149 -12.94 -19.30 0.08
CA SER A 149 -13.32 -20.54 -0.60
C SER A 149 -12.55 -21.76 -0.12
N HIS A 150 -11.48 -21.58 0.65
CA HIS A 150 -10.65 -22.65 1.16
C HIS A 150 -11.47 -23.61 2.05
N GLU A 151 -11.45 -24.90 1.74
CA GLU A 151 -12.33 -25.91 2.33
C GLU A 151 -12.21 -25.96 3.86
N ASP A 152 -10.98 -25.82 4.37
CA ASP A 152 -10.65 -25.88 5.79
C ASP A 152 -10.87 -24.56 6.56
N LEU A 153 -11.43 -23.57 5.90
CA LEU A 153 -11.70 -22.23 6.45
C LEU A 153 -13.13 -21.76 6.18
N SER A 154 -13.77 -22.29 5.14
CA SER A 154 -15.05 -21.85 4.58
C SER A 154 -16.23 -21.79 5.55
N THR A 155 -16.25 -22.61 6.61
CA THR A 155 -17.36 -22.64 7.59
C THR A 155 -17.18 -21.66 8.74
N ASN A 156 -16.05 -20.97 8.85
CA ASN A 156 -15.85 -19.97 9.88
C ASN A 156 -16.74 -18.74 9.64
N ALA A 157 -17.28 -18.18 10.72
CA ALA A 157 -18.06 -16.95 10.67
C ALA A 157 -17.12 -15.74 10.50
N VAL A 158 -16.73 -15.46 9.25
CA VAL A 158 -15.74 -14.42 8.93
C VAL A 158 -16.38 -13.17 8.32
N THR A 159 -15.95 -12.02 8.84
CA THR A 159 -16.19 -10.69 8.27
C THR A 159 -14.85 -10.00 8.05
N GLY A 160 -14.79 -9.05 7.12
CA GLY A 160 -13.57 -8.32 6.90
C GLY A 160 -13.76 -7.00 6.18
N ASP A 161 -12.66 -6.26 6.08
CA ASP A 161 -12.55 -4.98 5.42
C ASP A 161 -11.20 -4.89 4.69
N ASN A 162 -11.10 -4.01 3.71
CA ASN A 162 -9.89 -3.76 2.95
C ASN A 162 -9.72 -2.27 2.65
N ASP A 163 -8.48 -1.78 2.74
CA ASP A 163 -8.16 -0.42 2.32
C ASP A 163 -8.20 -0.25 0.78
N ALA A 164 -8.37 0.99 0.34
CA ALA A 164 -8.41 1.29 -1.09
C ALA A 164 -7.08 0.92 -1.76
N GLY A 165 -7.13 0.01 -2.75
CA GLY A 165 -5.98 -0.42 -3.52
C GLY A 165 -5.27 -1.68 -2.99
N THR A 166 -5.78 -2.32 -1.93
CA THR A 166 -5.18 -3.55 -1.37
C THR A 166 -5.78 -4.85 -1.92
N GLY A 167 -6.90 -4.79 -2.64
CA GLY A 167 -7.63 -5.96 -3.13
C GLY A 167 -8.88 -6.23 -2.30
N ASN A 168 -9.55 -7.35 -2.54
CA ASN A 168 -10.71 -7.75 -1.73
C ASN A 168 -10.24 -8.58 -0.55
N TRP A 169 -10.71 -8.29 0.66
CA TRP A 169 -10.26 -9.05 1.85
C TRP A 169 -10.57 -10.56 1.80
N TYR A 170 -11.58 -10.96 1.02
CA TYR A 170 -12.06 -12.34 0.91
C TYR A 170 -11.38 -13.15 -0.21
N THR A 171 -10.38 -12.56 -0.87
CA THR A 171 -9.41 -13.25 -1.71
C THR A 171 -8.02 -13.03 -1.11
N ASP A 172 -7.07 -13.92 -1.40
CA ASP A 172 -5.70 -13.77 -0.91
C ASP A 172 -4.70 -14.14 -2.00
N GLU A 173 -4.19 -13.12 -2.69
CA GLU A 173 -3.25 -13.28 -3.80
C GLU A 173 -1.80 -13.53 -3.33
N ASN A 174 -1.51 -13.34 -2.03
CA ASN A 174 -0.19 -13.62 -1.45
C ASN A 174 -0.14 -14.99 -0.75
N HIS A 175 -1.30 -15.52 -0.33
CA HIS A 175 -1.49 -16.76 0.44
C HIS A 175 -1.00 -16.71 1.90
N HIS A 176 -0.34 -15.62 2.33
CA HIS A 176 0.20 -15.49 3.68
C HIS A 176 -0.92 -15.33 4.73
N GLY A 177 -1.88 -14.46 4.49
CA GLY A 177 -3.01 -14.23 5.38
C GLY A 177 -3.89 -15.48 5.56
N THR A 178 -4.12 -16.23 4.49
CA THR A 178 -4.83 -17.52 4.54
C THR A 178 -4.07 -18.55 5.38
N HIS A 179 -2.74 -18.62 5.24
CA HIS A 179 -1.90 -19.50 6.06
C HIS A 179 -1.93 -19.10 7.56
N VAL A 180 -1.83 -17.80 7.86
CA VAL A 180 -1.96 -17.27 9.22
C VAL A 180 -3.34 -17.62 9.80
N ALA A 181 -4.41 -17.42 9.03
CA ALA A 181 -5.77 -17.75 9.44
C ALA A 181 -5.96 -19.26 9.67
N GLY A 182 -5.38 -20.12 8.83
CA GLY A 182 -5.36 -21.57 9.02
C GLY A 182 -4.67 -21.99 10.32
N THR A 183 -3.58 -21.32 10.68
CA THR A 183 -2.89 -21.59 11.97
C THR A 183 -3.77 -21.27 13.18
N ILE A 184 -4.65 -20.28 13.06
CA ILE A 184 -5.52 -19.81 14.16
C ILE A 184 -6.85 -20.59 14.21
N ALA A 185 -7.46 -20.86 13.06
CA ALA A 185 -8.85 -21.28 12.98
C ALA A 185 -9.16 -22.23 11.81
N ALA A 186 -8.19 -23.01 11.33
CA ALA A 186 -8.49 -24.15 10.46
C ALA A 186 -9.53 -25.06 11.15
N ILE A 187 -10.52 -25.51 10.37
CA ILE A 187 -11.61 -26.32 10.89
C ILE A 187 -11.10 -27.73 11.17
N ASN A 188 -11.44 -28.31 12.31
CA ASN A 188 -11.23 -29.74 12.51
C ASN A 188 -12.41 -30.52 11.91
N ASN A 189 -12.16 -31.14 10.76
CA ASN A 189 -13.14 -31.87 9.96
C ASN A 189 -13.06 -33.39 10.16
N GLY A 190 -12.22 -33.86 11.09
CA GLY A 190 -12.27 -35.22 11.61
C GLY A 190 -11.48 -36.24 10.77
N GLY A 191 -10.22 -36.46 11.16
CA GLY A 191 -9.67 -37.82 11.22
C GLY A 191 -9.92 -38.43 12.60
N ASP A 192 -9.55 -37.70 13.67
CA ASP A 192 -9.73 -38.09 15.07
C ASP A 192 -9.96 -36.83 15.94
N GLY A 193 -11.24 -36.53 16.22
CA GLY A 193 -11.82 -35.64 17.24
C GLY A 193 -11.05 -34.44 17.83
N ALA A 194 -11.44 -33.20 17.45
CA ALA A 194 -11.56 -32.01 18.33
C ALA A 194 -11.92 -30.76 17.50
N GLY A 195 -13.20 -30.41 17.37
CA GLY A 195 -13.72 -29.34 16.49
C GLY A 195 -13.16 -27.92 16.70
N HIS A 196 -12.17 -27.45 15.93
CA HIS A 196 -11.71 -26.05 15.99
C HIS A 196 -12.67 -25.17 15.17
N VAL A 197 -13.38 -24.25 15.82
CA VAL A 197 -14.17 -23.20 15.15
C VAL A 197 -13.88 -21.87 15.82
N GLY A 198 -12.99 -21.07 15.22
CA GLY A 198 -12.72 -19.70 15.64
C GLY A 198 -13.45 -18.71 14.71
N ALA A 199 -14.20 -17.76 15.26
CA ALA A 199 -14.65 -16.63 14.46
C ALA A 199 -13.45 -15.69 14.22
N VAL A 200 -13.01 -15.61 12.97
CA VAL A 200 -11.92 -14.74 12.54
C VAL A 200 -12.52 -13.52 11.86
N VAL A 201 -12.03 -12.33 12.19
CA VAL A 201 -12.25 -11.10 11.43
C VAL A 201 -10.95 -10.81 10.71
N VAL A 202 -10.97 -10.58 9.40
CA VAL A 202 -9.75 -10.30 8.64
C VAL A 202 -9.80 -8.85 8.16
N LEU A 203 -8.79 -8.08 8.49
CA LEU A 203 -8.60 -6.72 8.00
C LEU A 203 -7.41 -6.77 7.05
N VAL A 204 -7.58 -6.37 5.80
CA VAL A 204 -6.46 -6.27 4.86
C VAL A 204 -6.04 -4.81 4.80
N GLY A 205 -4.84 -4.53 5.30
CA GLY A 205 -4.21 -3.20 5.30
C GLY A 205 -3.21 -3.01 4.18
#